data_AF-A0AAN9L3S8-F1
#
_entry.id   AF-A0AAN9L3S8-F1
#
_cell.length_a   1.000
_cell.length_b   1.000
_cell.length_c   1.000
_cell.angle_alpha   90.00
_cell.angle_beta   90.00
_cell.angle_gamma   90.00
#
_symmetry.space_group_name_H-M   'P 1'
#
loop_
_entity.id
_entity.type
_entity.pdbx_description
1 polymer ?
#
loop_
_entity_poly.entity_id
_entity_poly.type
_entity_poly.pdbx_seq_one_letter_code
_entity_poly.pdbx_strand_id
1 'polypeptide(L)' 'MWRLVKLKREKKMKNVVAAMMLLLLISSQMVCVQPAADDCIDACSTGCVQRDSRLTARCDRKCIIKCGPDSAVKEKIG' A
#
# COMPACT_ATOMS: atom_id res chain seq x y z
N MET A 1 5.56 46.40 -20.79
CA MET A 1 5.62 44.93 -21.05
C MET A 1 6.17 44.09 -19.89
N TRP A 2 7.27 44.47 -19.23
CA TRP A 2 7.93 43.64 -18.19
C TRP A 2 7.09 43.31 -16.95
N ARG A 3 6.22 44.21 -16.48
CA ARG A 3 5.32 43.94 -15.32
C ARG A 3 4.30 42.82 -15.59
N LEU A 4 3.78 42.72 -16.81
CA LEU A 4 2.82 41.68 -17.20
C LEU A 4 3.47 40.30 -17.28
N VAL A 5 4.74 40.24 -17.73
CA VAL A 5 5.53 39.00 -17.76
C VAL A 5 5.83 38.50 -16.34
N LYS A 6 6.17 39.42 -15.42
CA LYS A 6 6.41 39.09 -14.00
C LYS A 6 5.16 38.54 -13.32
N LEU A 7 4.01 39.22 -13.47
CA LEU A 7 2.72 38.78 -12.90
C LEU A 7 2.24 37.43 -13.49
N LYS A 8 2.49 37.18 -14.78
CA LYS A 8 2.16 35.90 -15.43
C LYS A 8 3.03 34.76 -14.90
N ARG A 9 4.30 35.02 -14.62
CA ARG A 9 5.25 34.04 -14.05
C ARG A 9 4.93 33.72 -12.58
N GLU A 10 4.54 34.72 -11.79
CA GLU A 10 4.08 34.55 -10.40
C GLU A 10 2.75 33.79 -10.31
N LYS A 11 1.76 34.09 -11.16
CA LYS A 11 0.51 33.30 -11.25
C LYS A 11 0.78 31.83 -11.58
N LYS A 12 1.67 31.56 -12.55
CA LYS A 12 2.04 30.18 -12.90
C LYS A 12 2.73 29.46 -11.77
N MET A 13 3.66 30.10 -11.06
CA MET A 13 4.36 29.49 -9.92
C MET A 13 3.41 29.21 -8.76
N LYS A 14 2.48 30.13 -8.46
CA LYS A 14 1.42 29.89 -7.45
C LYS A 14 0.53 28.70 -7.81
N ASN A 15 0.18 28.54 -9.08
CA ASN A 15 -0.62 27.39 -9.54
C ASN A 15 0.16 26.08 -9.44
N VAL A 16 1.46 26.08 -9.75
CA VAL A 16 2.32 24.90 -9.61
C VAL A 16 2.48 24.51 -8.14
N VAL A 17 2.73 25.48 -7.25
CA VAL A 17 2.83 25.23 -5.80
C VAL A 17 1.52 24.70 -5.24
N ALA A 18 0.37 25.28 -5.63
CA ALA A 18 -0.94 24.79 -5.21
C ALA A 18 -1.21 23.35 -5.69
N ALA A 19 -0.87 23.03 -6.94
CA ALA A 19 -1.03 21.68 -7.48
C ALA A 19 -0.11 20.67 -6.76
N MET A 20 1.13 21.05 -6.47
CA MET A 20 2.09 20.21 -5.76
C MET A 20 1.65 19.94 -4.31
N MET A 21 1.11 20.96 -3.63
CA MET A 21 0.55 20.80 -2.29
C MET A 21 -0.66 19.86 -2.28
N LEU A 22 -1.52 19.95 -3.30
CA LEU A 22 -2.66 19.04 -3.46
C LEU A 22 -2.22 17.58 -3.64
N LEU A 23 -1.18 17.35 -4.46
CA LEU A 23 -0.64 16.01 -4.69
C LEU A 23 -0.03 15.40 -3.42
N LEU A 24 0.68 16.20 -2.62
CA LEU A 24 1.26 15.75 -1.36
C LEU A 24 0.20 15.38 -0.32
N LEU A 25 -0.91 16.12 -0.27
CA LEU A 25 -2.04 15.78 0.60
C LEU A 25 -2.69 14.45 0.18
N ILE A 26 -2.89 14.23 -1.13
CA ILE A 26 -3.42 12.96 -1.65
C ILE A 26 -2.47 11.80 -1.35
N SER A 27 -1.15 11.99 -1.48
CA SER A 27 -0.18 10.94 -1.15
C SER A 27 -0.07 10.66 0.35
N SER A 28 -0.28 11.66 1.21
CA SER A 28 -0.26 11.44 2.66
C SER A 28 -1.46 10.63 3.18
N GLN A 29 -2.56 10.61 2.41
CA GLN A 29 -3.74 9.79 2.68
C GLN A 29 -3.60 8.37 2.12
N MET A 30 -2.46 8.04 1.50
CA MET A 30 -2.08 6.65 1.23
C MET A 30 -1.73 6.02 2.58
N VAL A 31 -2.78 5.67 3.33
CA VAL A 31 -2.68 4.71 4.41
C VAL A 31 -1.98 3.51 3.80
N CYS A 32 -0.80 3.15 4.29
CA CYS A 32 -0.26 1.83 4.05
C CYS A 32 -1.33 0.86 4.52
N VAL A 33 -2.13 0.36 3.59
CA VAL A 33 -3.08 -0.71 3.84
C VAL A 33 -2.16 -1.88 4.16
N GLN A 34 -1.84 -2.04 5.45
CA GLN A 34 -1.33 -3.32 5.92
C GLN A 34 -2.39 -4.31 5.44
N PRO A 35 -2.03 -5.28 4.59
CA PRO A 35 -3.00 -6.26 4.14
C PRO A 35 -3.66 -6.80 5.40
N ALA A 36 -4.99 -6.77 5.47
CA ALA A 36 -5.66 -7.39 6.59
C ALA A 36 -5.17 -8.84 6.67
N ALA A 37 -5.08 -9.41 7.87
CA ALA A 37 -4.66 -10.81 8.02
C ALA A 37 -5.49 -11.73 7.09
N ASP A 38 -6.74 -11.35 6.83
CA ASP A 38 -7.66 -11.98 5.90
C ASP A 38 -7.21 -11.89 4.43
N ASP A 39 -6.72 -10.73 3.96
CA ASP A 39 -6.19 -10.57 2.59
C ASP A 39 -4.93 -11.45 2.39
N CYS A 40 -4.10 -11.56 3.43
CA CYS A 40 -2.93 -12.45 3.41
C CYS A 40 -3.35 -13.93 3.36
N ILE A 41 -4.33 -14.32 4.18
CA ILE A 41 -4.84 -15.69 4.22
C ILE A 41 -5.50 -16.06 2.88
N ASP A 42 -6.30 -15.17 2.30
CA ASP A 42 -6.99 -15.42 1.04
C ASP A 42 -5.98 -15.58 -0.12
N ALA A 43 -5.03 -14.65 -0.23
CA ALA A 43 -3.96 -14.73 -1.22
C ALA A 43 -3.08 -15.98 -1.04
N CYS A 44 -2.82 -16.40 0.20
CA CYS A 44 -2.04 -17.59 0.49
C CYS A 44 -2.81 -18.88 0.17
N SER A 45 -4.09 -18.96 0.56
CA SER A 45 -4.95 -20.12 0.35
C SER A 45 -5.30 -20.35 -1.12
N THR A 46 -5.34 -19.29 -1.93
CA THR A 46 -5.47 -19.38 -3.39
C THR A 46 -4.38 -20.26 -4.02
N GLY A 47 -3.18 -20.28 -3.43
CA GLY A 47 -2.07 -21.14 -3.84
C GLY A 47 -2.12 -22.59 -3.31
N CYS A 48 -3.07 -22.91 -2.43
CA CYS A 48 -3.19 -24.22 -1.78
C CYS A 48 -4.08 -25.23 -2.52
N VAL A 49 -4.56 -24.88 -3.72
CA VAL A 49 -5.39 -25.76 -4.56
C VAL A 49 -4.56 -26.95 -5.06
N GLN A 50 -4.81 -28.12 -4.46
CA GLN A 50 -4.13 -29.37 -4.77
C GLN A 50 -5.15 -30.52 -4.81
N ARG A 51 -4.85 -31.61 -5.53
CA ARG A 51 -5.74 -32.78 -5.60
C ARG A 51 -5.84 -33.56 -4.28
N ASP A 52 -4.78 -33.50 -3.47
CA ASP A 52 -4.70 -34.18 -2.19
C ASP A 52 -5.21 -33.29 -1.06
N SER A 53 -6.34 -33.66 -0.46
CA SER A 53 -6.96 -32.94 0.65
C SER A 53 -6.03 -32.77 1.86
N ARG A 54 -5.16 -33.75 2.10
CA ARG A 54 -4.14 -33.70 3.17
C ARG A 54 -3.07 -32.63 2.93
N LEU A 55 -2.72 -32.36 1.67
CA LEU A 55 -1.74 -31.32 1.32
C LEU A 55 -2.36 -29.94 1.37
N THR A 56 -3.62 -29.80 0.94
CA THR A 56 -4.41 -28.57 1.09
C THR A 56 -4.51 -28.16 2.55
N ALA A 57 -4.94 -29.04 3.46
CA ALA A 57 -5.02 -28.74 4.89
C ALA A 57 -3.66 -28.36 5.52
N ARG A 58 -2.56 -28.92 5.00
CA ARG A 58 -1.20 -28.57 5.47
C ARG A 58 -0.77 -27.20 4.95
N CYS A 59 -1.16 -26.85 3.73
CA CYS A 59 -0.91 -25.55 3.13
C CYS A 59 -1.71 -24.45 3.86
N ASP A 60 -2.98 -24.69 4.15
CA ASP A 60 -3.82 -23.76 4.91
C ASP A 60 -3.26 -23.48 6.31
N ARG A 61 -2.79 -24.53 7.01
CA ARG A 61 -2.12 -24.36 8.31
C ARG A 61 -0.85 -23.51 8.22
N LYS A 62 -0.11 -23.56 7.10
CA LYS A 62 1.06 -22.69 6.87
C LYS A 62 0.63 -21.25 6.60
N CYS A 63 -0.48 -21.03 5.90
CA CYS A 63 -1.04 -19.70 5.67
C CYS A 63 -1.42 -19.02 6.98
N ILE A 64 -2.05 -19.75 7.91
CA ILE A 64 -2.38 -19.24 9.25
C ILE A 64 -1.12 -18.82 10.02
N ILE A 65 -0.03 -19.59 9.95
CA ILE A 65 1.24 -19.23 10.63
C ILE A 65 1.87 -17.99 9.97
N LYS A 66 1.87 -17.93 8.64
CA LYS A 66 2.50 -16.85 7.85
C LYS A 66 1.73 -15.52 7.91
N CYS A 67 0.41 -15.59 8.04
CA CYS A 67 -0.46 -14.42 8.08
C CYS A 67 -0.98 -14.10 9.48
N GLY A 68 -0.73 -14.99 10.46
CA GLY A 68 -1.07 -14.79 11.85
C GLY A 68 -0.27 -13.63 12.49
N PRO A 69 -0.74 -13.11 13.63
CA PRO A 69 -0.15 -11.95 14.29
C PRO A 69 1.33 -12.13 14.67
N ASP A 70 1.80 -13.38 14.79
CA ASP A 70 3.20 -13.71 15.04
C ASP A 70 4.15 -13.31 13.90
N SER A 71 3.63 -13.16 12.67
CA SER A 71 4.43 -12.76 11.50
C SER A 71 4.67 -11.24 11.42
N ALA A 72 3.78 -10.43 12.01
CA ALA A 72 3.94 -8.98 12.10
C ALA A 72 5.06 -8.55 13.07
N VAL A 73 5.44 -9.43 14.01
CA VAL A 73 6.53 -9.18 14.97
C VAL A 73 7.91 -9.29 14.31
N LYS A 74 8.03 -10.08 13.23
CA LYS A 74 9.29 -10.27 12.51
C LYS A 74 9.68 -9.09 11.61
N GLU A 75 8.72 -8.30 11.14
CA GLU A 75 9.01 -7.21 10.20
C GLU A 75 9.41 -5.90 10.90
N LYS A 76 9.15 -5.76 12.22
CA LYS A 76 9.54 -4.57 12.98
C LYS A 76 10.94 -4.67 13.63
N ILE A 77 11.67 -5.75 13.39
CA ILE A 77 13.06 -5.95 13.82
C ILE A 77 13.87 -6.31 12.57
N GLY A 78 14.12 -5.33 11.72
CA GLY A 78 14.91 -5.44 10.50
C GLY A 78 15.30 -4.08 9.98
#